data_AF-A0A2D4LJY9-F1
#
_entry.id   AF-A0A2D4LJY9-F1
#
_cell.length_a   1.000
_cell.length_b   1.000
_cell.length_c   1.000
_cell.angle_alpha   90.00
_cell.angle_beta   90.00
_cell.angle_gamma   90.00
#
_symmetry.space_group_name_H-M   'P 1'
#
loop_
_entity.id
_entity.type
_entity.pdbx_description
1 polymer ?
#
loop_
_entity_poly.entity_id
_entity_poly.type
_entity_poly.pdbx_seq_one_letter_code
_entity_poly.pdbx_strand_id
1 'polypeptide(L)'
;VHSSTGYSPFSIVYGKDFQPIPHFIQTTVEYTDTPSIQDWATKAKECWTNVKKALEQSLEKVKAQVDKKRVLTKTFKVGDKVFFSTKNIKLKFCNKKLGPKYIGPFPI
;
A
#
# COMPACT_ATOMS: atom_id res chain seq x y z
N VAL A 1 -14.58 9.20 -2.46
CA VAL A 1 -13.66 8.71 -3.51
C VAL A 1 -12.22 8.79 -3.00
N HIS A 2 -11.34 7.86 -3.36
CA HIS A 2 -9.94 7.89 -2.94
C HIS A 2 -9.10 8.78 -3.89
N SER A 3 -8.29 9.68 -3.35
CA SER A 3 -7.60 10.72 -4.12
C SER A 3 -6.60 10.19 -5.15
N SER A 4 -5.96 9.05 -4.88
CA SER A 4 -4.98 8.47 -5.81
C SER A 4 -5.64 7.68 -6.95
N THR A 5 -6.79 7.05 -6.70
CA THR A 5 -7.42 6.14 -7.68
C THR A 5 -8.64 6.74 -8.36
N GLY A 6 -9.24 7.79 -7.79
CA GLY A 6 -10.48 8.40 -8.30
C GLY A 6 -11.75 7.63 -7.95
N TYR A 7 -11.64 6.38 -7.50
CA TYR A 7 -12.78 5.51 -7.18
C TYR A 7 -12.92 5.25 -5.68
N SER A 8 -14.10 4.82 -5.25
CA SER A 8 -14.30 4.28 -3.89
C SER A 8 -13.76 2.84 -3.82
N PRO A 9 -13.09 2.43 -2.72
CA PRO A 9 -12.67 1.03 -2.53
C PRO A 9 -13.82 0.03 -2.70
N PHE A 10 -15.03 0.39 -2.26
CA PHE A 10 -16.23 -0.43 -2.46
C PHE A 10 -16.52 -0.63 -3.96
N SER A 11 -16.50 0.46 -4.73
CA SER A 11 -16.78 0.43 -6.18
C SER A 11 -15.74 -0.41 -6.94
N ILE A 12 -14.47 -0.36 -6.54
CA ILE A 12 -13.40 -1.17 -7.12
C ILE A 12 -13.64 -2.67 -6.87
N VAL A 13 -14.00 -3.04 -5.64
CA VAL A 13 -14.19 -4.45 -5.25
C VAL A 13 -15.46 -5.04 -5.85
N TYR A 14 -16.56 -4.30 -5.82
CA TYR A 14 -17.88 -4.79 -6.20
C TYR A 14 -18.31 -4.40 -7.62
N GLY A 15 -17.52 -3.59 -8.33
CA GLY A 15 -17.83 -3.11 -9.68
C GLY A 15 -19.06 -2.20 -9.75
N LYS A 16 -19.59 -1.75 -8.61
CA LYS A 16 -20.75 -0.87 -8.54
C LYS A 16 -20.64 0.10 -7.37
N ASP A 17 -21.29 1.24 -7.50
CA ASP A 17 -21.34 2.20 -6.41
C ASP A 17 -22.22 1.71 -5.27
N PHE A 18 -21.90 2.20 -4.07
CA PHE A 18 -22.64 1.86 -2.88
C PHE A 18 -24.07 2.40 -2.99
N GLN A 19 -25.05 1.52 -2.81
CA GLN A 19 -26.47 1.87 -2.76
C GLN A 19 -26.94 1.69 -1.31
N PRO A 20 -27.32 2.77 -0.60
CA PRO A 20 -27.81 2.67 0.77
C PRO A 20 -29.17 1.96 0.81
N ILE A 21 -29.49 1.35 1.97
CA ILE A 21 -30.74 0.60 2.17
C ILE A 21 -31.94 1.56 2.00
N PRO A 22 -33.00 1.16 1.25
CA PRO A 22 -34.10 2.05 0.86
C PRO A 22 -34.82 2.77 2.01
N HIS A 23 -34.84 2.18 3.22
CA HIS A 23 -35.54 2.76 4.37
C HIS A 23 -34.86 4.01 4.97
N PHE A 24 -33.62 4.33 4.60
CA PHE A 24 -32.89 5.48 5.13
C PHE A 24 -32.96 6.73 4.24
N ILE A 25 -33.43 6.63 2.99
CA ILE A 25 -33.50 7.76 2.06
C ILE A 25 -34.85 7.70 1.32
N GLN A 26 -35.84 8.47 1.76
CA GLN A 26 -37.12 8.67 1.07
C GLN A 26 -36.98 9.56 -0.19
N THR A 27 -35.83 9.52 -0.87
CA THR A 27 -35.60 10.29 -2.09
C THR A 27 -35.67 9.33 -3.26
N THR A 28 -36.70 9.55 -4.07
CA THR A 28 -36.91 9.23 -5.48
C THR A 28 -35.65 8.89 -6.30
N VAL A 29 -34.95 7.79 -5.99
CA VAL A 29 -34.08 7.17 -6.96
C VAL A 29 -35.02 6.36 -7.83
N GLU A 30 -35.47 6.98 -8.93
CA GLU A 30 -36.00 6.23 -10.06
C GLU A 30 -35.10 5.01 -10.24
N TYR A 31 -35.71 3.82 -10.26
CA TYR A 31 -35.01 2.58 -10.57
C TYR A 31 -34.31 2.78 -11.91
N THR A 32 -33.06 3.23 -11.89
CA THR A 32 -32.27 3.35 -13.10
C THR A 32 -32.16 1.95 -13.64
N ASP A 33 -32.60 1.74 -14.88
CA ASP A 33 -32.53 0.48 -15.59
C ASP A 33 -31.22 -0.23 -15.23
N THR A 34 -31.35 -1.43 -14.67
CA THR A 34 -30.17 -2.22 -14.31
C THR A 34 -29.32 -2.34 -15.57
N PRO A 35 -28.08 -1.84 -15.57
CA PRO A 35 -27.26 -1.86 -16.77
C PRO A 35 -27.13 -3.30 -17.23
N SER A 36 -27.13 -3.49 -18.55
CA SER A 36 -26.87 -4.79 -19.15
C SER A 36 -25.59 -5.37 -18.54
N ILE A 37 -25.57 -6.68 -18.27
CA ILE A 37 -24.46 -7.37 -17.60
C ILE A 37 -23.14 -7.10 -18.34
N GLN A 38 -23.21 -6.99 -19.68
CA GLN A 38 -22.11 -6.68 -20.57
C GLN A 38 -21.56 -5.26 -20.35
N ASP A 39 -22.43 -4.27 -20.20
CA ASP A 39 -22.03 -2.88 -19.95
C ASP A 39 -21.41 -2.74 -18.56
N TRP A 40 -21.98 -3.43 -17.57
CA TRP A 40 -21.42 -3.49 -16.23
C TRP A 40 -20.01 -4.09 -16.23
N ALA A 41 -19.83 -5.25 -16.88
CA ALA A 41 -18.53 -5.91 -16.96
C ALA A 41 -17.48 -5.04 -17.68
N THR A 42 -17.89 -4.34 -18.73
CA THR A 42 -17.02 -3.42 -19.47
C THR A 42 -16.57 -2.27 -18.59
N LYS A 43 -17.49 -1.59 -17.91
CA LYS A 43 -17.17 -0.49 -16.97
C LYS A 43 -16.30 -0.95 -15.81
N ALA A 44 -16.57 -2.13 -15.25
CA ALA A 44 -15.75 -2.69 -14.18
C ALA A 44 -14.31 -2.94 -14.66
N LYS A 45 -14.14 -3.48 -15.87
CA LYS A 45 -12.81 -3.68 -16.47
C LYS A 45 -12.06 -2.36 -16.68
N GLU A 46 -12.73 -1.34 -17.19
CA GLU A 46 -12.16 0.00 -17.36
C GLU A 46 -11.79 0.66 -16.02
N CYS A 47 -12.63 0.50 -14.99
CA CYS A 47 -12.30 0.94 -13.64
C CYS A 47 -11.01 0.28 -13.16
N TRP A 48 -10.89 -1.04 -13.31
CA TRP A 48 -9.71 -1.79 -12.89
C TRP A 48 -8.44 -1.40 -13.63
N THR A 49 -8.50 -1.18 -14.95
CA THR A 49 -7.33 -0.73 -15.72
C THR A 49 -6.86 0.65 -15.25
N ASN A 50 -7.79 1.57 -15.01
CA ASN A 50 -7.50 2.91 -14.50
C ASN A 50 -6.91 2.88 -13.08
N VAL A 51 -7.52 2.10 -12.18
CA VAL A 51 -7.06 1.92 -10.80
C VAL A 51 -5.65 1.35 -10.78
N LYS A 52 -5.38 0.31 -11.59
CA LYS A 52 -4.05 -0.31 -11.66
C LYS A 52 -2.99 0.69 -12.10
N LYS A 53 -3.25 1.43 -13.18
CA LYS A 53 -2.35 2.46 -13.69
C LYS A 53 -2.09 3.54 -12.63
N ALA A 54 -3.12 3.98 -11.92
CA ALA A 54 -2.98 4.99 -10.88
C ALA A 54 -2.16 4.50 -9.68
N LEU A 55 -2.33 3.24 -9.28
CA LEU A 55 -1.53 2.62 -8.22
C LEU A 55 -0.06 2.48 -8.61
N GLU A 56 0.23 2.03 -9.83
CA GLU A 56 1.60 1.93 -10.37
C GLU A 56 2.30 3.29 -10.35
N GLN A 57 1.65 4.33 -10.87
CA GLN A 57 2.17 5.70 -10.82
C GLN A 57 2.40 6.21 -9.39
N SER A 58 1.50 5.87 -8.45
CA SER A 58 1.68 6.25 -7.05
C SER A 58 2.87 5.53 -6.42
N LEU A 59 3.06 4.24 -6.72
CA LEU A 59 4.20 3.47 -6.24
C LEU A 59 5.52 4.07 -6.73
N GLU A 60 5.60 4.44 -8.00
CA GLU A 60 6.78 5.09 -8.57
C GLU A 60 7.10 6.43 -7.89
N LYS A 61 6.09 7.28 -7.68
CA LYS A 61 6.25 8.57 -6.98
C LYS A 61 6.73 8.38 -5.55
N VAL A 62 6.15 7.43 -4.82
CA VAL A 62 6.56 7.10 -3.45
C VAL A 62 7.99 6.57 -3.44
N LYS A 63 8.33 5.66 -4.36
CA LYS A 63 9.69 5.14 -4.51
C LYS A 63 10.69 6.27 -4.75
N ALA A 64 10.44 7.14 -5.73
CA ALA A 64 11.31 8.27 -6.04
C ALA A 64 11.51 9.21 -4.83
N GLN A 65 10.43 9.49 -4.09
CA GLN A 65 10.52 10.35 -2.91
C GLN A 65 11.29 9.70 -1.76
N VAL A 66 11.11 8.39 -1.56
CA VAL A 66 11.88 7.63 -0.56
C VAL A 66 13.34 7.53 -0.97
N ASP A 67 13.63 7.26 -2.25
CA ASP A 67 14.99 7.16 -2.79
C ASP A 67 15.76 8.49 -2.65
N LYS A 68 15.11 9.66 -2.80
CA LYS A 68 15.74 10.96 -2.51
C LYS A 68 16.24 11.10 -1.07
N LYS A 69 15.52 10.52 -0.10
CA LYS A 69 15.88 10.56 1.32
C LYS A 69 16.84 9.45 1.72
N ARG A 70 16.95 8.40 0.90
CA ARG A 70 17.97 7.36 1.08
C ARG A 70 19.31 7.97 0.75
N VAL A 71 20.08 8.32 1.79
CA VAL A 71 21.52 8.50 1.64
C VAL A 71 22.05 7.17 1.10
N LEU A 72 22.63 7.18 -0.10
CA LEU A 72 23.38 6.04 -0.64
C LEU A 72 24.28 5.56 0.48
N THR A 73 23.95 4.39 1.03
CA THR A 73 24.66 3.83 2.17
C THR A 73 26.15 3.81 1.84
N LYS A 74 27.02 4.10 2.82
CA LYS A 74 28.46 3.85 2.65
C LYS A 74 28.63 2.50 1.98
N THR A 75 29.20 2.48 0.78
CA THR A 75 29.38 1.23 0.03
C THR A 75 30.34 0.38 0.84
N PHE A 76 29.81 -0.69 1.45
CA PHE A 76 30.61 -1.60 2.22
C PHE A 76 31.53 -2.40 1.29
N LYS A 77 32.77 -2.60 1.71
CA LYS A 77 33.74 -3.46 1.04
C LYS A 77 33.96 -4.72 1.86
N VAL A 78 34.38 -5.79 1.18
CA VAL A 78 34.75 -7.04 1.86
C VAL A 78 35.87 -6.74 2.86
N GLY A 79 35.67 -7.16 4.10
CA GLY A 79 36.57 -6.89 5.22
C GLY A 79 36.21 -5.66 6.07
N ASP A 80 35.22 -4.85 5.66
CA ASP A 80 34.69 -3.79 6.51
C ASP A 80 34.02 -4.38 7.76
N LYS A 81 34.27 -3.75 8.90
CA LYS A 81 33.75 -4.17 10.21
C LYS A 81 32.47 -3.41 10.55
N VAL A 82 31.35 -4.11 10.67
CA VAL A 82 30.04 -3.50 10.95
C VAL A 82 29.35 -4.05 12.19
N PHE A 83 28.60 -3.18 12.84
CA PHE A 83 27.74 -3.53 13.95
C PHE A 83 26.36 -3.98 13.44
N PHE A 84 25.88 -5.13 13.92
CA PHE A 84 24.56 -5.66 13.56
C PHE A 84 23.52 -5.27 14.61
N SER A 85 22.35 -4.80 14.16
CA SER A 85 21.26 -4.41 15.05
C SER A 85 20.60 -5.61 15.74
N THR A 86 20.44 -5.54 17.05
CA THR A 86 19.87 -6.64 17.85
C THR A 86 18.35 -6.62 17.90
N LYS A 87 17.70 -5.65 17.23
CA LYS A 87 16.24 -5.45 17.24
C LYS A 87 15.45 -6.74 16.96
N ASN A 88 15.97 -7.57 16.06
CA ASN A 88 15.34 -8.82 15.64
C ASN A 88 16.17 -10.08 16.01
N ILE A 89 17.17 -9.96 16.89
CA ILE A 89 17.98 -11.09 17.37
C ILE A 89 17.53 -11.46 18.78
N LYS A 90 17.31 -12.76 19.01
CA LYS A 90 17.12 -13.30 20.36
C LYS A 90 18.47 -13.37 21.07
N LEU A 91 18.82 -12.30 21.79
CA LEU A 91 19.99 -12.33 22.67
C LEU A 91 19.66 -13.08 23.96
N LYS A 92 20.66 -13.77 24.53
CA LYS A 92 20.57 -14.43 25.85
C LYS A 92 20.62 -13.44 27.03
N PHE A 93 20.31 -12.16 26.81
CA PHE A 93 20.22 -11.18 27.89
C PHE A 93 18.86 -11.28 28.58
N CYS A 94 18.87 -11.15 29.91
CA CYS A 94 17.65 -11.23 30.72
C CYS A 94 16.63 -10.13 30.37
N ASN A 95 17.08 -8.97 29.87
CA ASN A 95 16.22 -7.85 29.54
C ASN A 95 16.59 -7.20 28.19
N LYS A 96 15.63 -7.11 27.28
CA LYS A 96 15.81 -6.48 25.95
C LYS A 96 16.09 -4.98 26.02
N LYS A 97 15.60 -4.27 27.06
CA LYS A 97 15.80 -2.83 27.25
C LYS A 97 17.22 -2.50 27.70
N LEU A 98 17.81 -3.39 28.51
CA LEU A 98 19.17 -3.24 29.06
C LEU A 98 20.23 -3.97 28.23
N GLY A 99 19.80 -4.78 27.25
CA GLY A 99 20.69 -5.45 26.32
C GLY A 99 21.31 -4.47 25.32
N PRO A 100 22.44 -4.85 24.70
CA PRO A 100 23.08 -4.03 23.69
C PRO A 100 22.16 -3.86 22.47
N LYS A 101 22.07 -2.63 21.94
CA LYS A 101 21.29 -2.32 20.72
C LYS A 101 21.96 -2.83 19.45
N TYR A 102 23.28 -3.01 19.49
CA TYR A 102 24.07 -3.55 18.39
C TYR A 102 25.12 -4.54 18.93
N ILE A 103 25.49 -5.53 18.12
CA ILE A 103 26.55 -6.52 18.40
C ILE A 103 27.59 -6.52 17.28
N GLY A 104 28.76 -7.07 17.54
CA GLY A 104 29.89 -7.03 16.60
C GLY A 104 30.88 -5.92 16.97
N PRO A 105 31.95 -5.70 16.19
CA PRO A 105 31.89 -5.69 14.74
C PRO A 105 32.14 -7.04 14.06
N PHE A 106 31.37 -7.30 13.00
CA PHE A 106 31.56 -8.45 12.11
C PHE A 106 32.12 -7.99 10.76
N PRO A 107 33.04 -8.75 10.15
CA PRO A 107 33.44 -8.49 8.78
C PRO A 107 32.26 -8.75 7.83
N ILE A 108 32.09 -7.89 6.83
CA ILE A 108 31.23 -8.12 5.66
C ILE A 108 31.98 -8.95 4.63
#